data_AF-A0A967H4J1-F1
#
_entry.id   AF-A0A967H4J1-F1
#
_cell.length_a   1.000
_cell.length_b   1.000
_cell.length_c   1.000
_cell.angle_alpha   90.00
_cell.angle_beta   90.00
_cell.angle_gamma   90.00
#
_symmetry.space_group_name_H-M   'P 1'
#
loop_
_entity.id
_entity.type
_entity.pdbx_description
1 polymer ?
#
loop_
_entity_poly.entity_id
_entity_poly.type
_entity_poly.pdbx_seq_one_letter_code
_entity_poly.pdbx_strand_id
1 'polypeptide(L)'
;RYPRLYINRLGLWLFILSEAMIFVALLVTRFVLQGSSRPEELNQFVGLVATSILLVSSLTAYRAEGAIAHNDRPGFLRFTLATIGLGLLFLVGVGFEWSEASKHFP
;
A
#
# COMPACT_ATOMS: atom_id res chain seq x y z
N ARG A 1 1.18 -30.79 19.12
CA ARG A 1 1.52 -29.42 19.60
C ARG A 1 1.85 -28.59 18.37
N TYR A 2 0.93 -27.77 17.86
CA TYR A 2 1.21 -26.98 16.65
C TYR A 2 2.40 -26.05 16.90
N PRO A 3 3.36 -25.95 15.97
CA PRO A 3 4.50 -25.04 16.12
C PRO A 3 3.98 -23.60 16.17
N ARG A 4 4.42 -22.79 17.15
CA ARG A 4 4.02 -21.38 17.32
C ARG A 4 4.10 -20.56 16.02
N LEU A 5 5.08 -20.87 15.17
CA LEU A 5 5.26 -20.23 13.86
C LEU A 5 4.06 -20.42 12.91
N TYR A 6 3.40 -21.59 12.95
CA TYR A 6 2.22 -21.86 12.13
C TYR A 6 1.03 -21.02 12.60
N ILE A 7 0.81 -20.95 13.91
CA ILE A 7 -0.26 -20.15 14.52
C ILE A 7 -0.05 -18.66 14.20
N ASN A 8 1.18 -18.15 14.31
CA ASN A 8 1.48 -16.75 14.00
C ASN A 8 1.23 -16.41 12.51
N ARG A 9 1.62 -17.31 11.59
CA ARG A 9 1.35 -17.15 10.16
C ARG A 9 -0.15 -17.17 9.86
N LEU A 10 -0.90 -18.11 10.44
CA LEU A 10 -2.36 -18.13 10.29
C LEU A 10 -3.00 -16.85 10.83
N GLY A 11 -2.55 -16.35 11.98
CA GLY A 11 -3.02 -15.08 12.53
C GLY A 11 -2.79 -13.91 11.58
N LEU A 12 -1.61 -13.82 10.96
CA LEU A 12 -1.30 -12.80 9.95
C LEU A 12 -2.20 -12.92 8.71
N TRP A 13 -2.42 -14.14 8.21
CA TRP A 13 -3.31 -14.37 7.07
C TRP A 13 -4.75 -13.96 7.36
N LEU A 14 -5.28 -14.32 8.53
CA LEU A 14 -6.64 -13.94 8.95
C LEU A 14 -6.76 -12.42 9.14
N PHE A 15 -5.72 -11.77 9.66
CA PHE A 15 -5.66 -10.32 9.79
C PHE A 15 -5.69 -9.62 8.41
N ILE A 16 -4.86 -10.07 7.46
CA ILE A 16 -4.87 -9.53 6.08
C ILE A 16 -6.23 -9.74 5.42
N LEU A 17 -6.86 -10.91 5.64
CA LEU A 17 -8.20 -11.18 5.13
C LEU A 17 -9.24 -10.21 5.71
N SER A 18 -9.16 -9.93 7.02
CA SER A 18 -10.05 -8.97 7.69
C SER A 18 -9.88 -7.55 7.11
N GLU A 19 -8.65 -7.09 6.93
CA GLU A 19 -8.36 -5.79 6.30
C GLU A 19 -8.88 -5.73 4.86
N ALA A 20 -8.71 -6.82 4.09
CA ALA A 20 -9.24 -6.89 2.72
C ALA A 20 -10.77 -6.73 2.68
N MET A 21 -11.50 -7.25 3.67
CA MET A 21 -12.96 -7.07 3.76
C MET A 21 -13.36 -5.60 3.95
N ILE A 22 -12.56 -4.80 4.68
CA ILE A 22 -12.78 -3.35 4.81
C ILE A 22 -12.67 -2.67 3.45
N PHE A 23 -11.63 -2.97 2.67
CA PHE A 23 -11.47 -2.42 1.32
C PHE A 23 -12.57 -2.86 0.36
N VAL A 24 -13.02 -4.11 0.44
CA VAL A 24 -14.16 -4.62 -0.34
C VAL A 24 -15.43 -3.83 -0.01
N ALA A 25 -15.72 -3.62 1.27
CA ALA A 25 -16.88 -2.84 1.71
C ALA A 25 -16.81 -1.41 1.15
N LEU A 26 -15.66 -0.72 1.27
CA LEU A 26 -15.46 0.62 0.73
C LEU A 26 -15.66 0.68 -0.80
N LEU A 27 -15.13 -0.31 -1.52
CA LEU A 27 -15.26 -0.40 -2.97
C LEU A 27 -16.72 -0.60 -3.38
N VAL A 28 -17.44 -1.52 -2.72
CA VAL A 28 -18.87 -1.75 -2.94
C VAL A 28 -19.67 -0.48 -2.66
N THR A 29 -19.44 0.19 -1.51
CA THR A 29 -20.11 1.45 -1.18
C THR A 29 -19.89 2.51 -2.26
N ARG A 30 -18.67 2.66 -2.78
CA ARG A 30 -18.37 3.60 -3.88
C ARG A 30 -19.20 3.30 -5.13
N PHE A 31 -19.27 2.04 -5.56
CA PHE A 31 -20.02 1.67 -6.76
C PHE A 31 -21.54 1.75 -6.58
N VAL A 32 -22.04 1.42 -5.40
CA VAL A 32 -23.47 1.54 -5.08
C VAL A 32 -23.91 3.00 -5.08
N LEU A 33 -23.10 3.90 -4.53
CA LEU A 33 -23.46 5.33 -4.42
C LEU A 33 -23.25 6.12 -5.72
N GLN A 34 -22.15 5.89 -6.44
CA GLN A 34 -21.77 6.72 -7.59
C GLN A 34 -21.93 6.00 -8.95
N GLY A 35 -22.32 4.73 -8.96
CA GLY A 35 -22.41 3.92 -10.16
C GLY A 35 -21.06 3.80 -10.88
N SER A 36 -21.07 3.74 -12.20
CA SER A 36 -19.86 3.68 -13.06
C SER A 36 -19.35 5.04 -13.50
N SER A 37 -19.98 6.13 -13.06
CA SER A 37 -19.56 7.49 -13.40
C SER A 37 -18.14 7.76 -12.84
N ARG A 38 -17.34 8.48 -13.63
CA ARG A 38 -15.98 8.88 -13.27
C ARG A 38 -15.90 10.41 -13.33
N PRO A 39 -15.36 11.09 -12.30
CA PRO A 39 -15.10 12.51 -12.40
C PRO A 39 -14.15 12.79 -13.58
N GLU A 40 -14.49 13.73 -14.45
CA GLU A 40 -13.64 14.09 -15.60
C GLU A 40 -12.31 14.73 -15.16
N GLU A 41 -12.28 15.31 -13.97
CA GLU A 41 -11.11 15.97 -13.39
C GLU A 41 -10.09 14.98 -12.78
N LEU A 42 -10.37 13.68 -12.81
CA LEU A 42 -9.48 12.68 -12.23
C LEU A 42 -8.22 12.50 -13.07
N ASN A 43 -7.08 12.94 -12.53
CA ASN A 43 -5.79 12.80 -13.19
C ASN A 43 -5.23 11.37 -13.09
N GLN A 44 -5.47 10.56 -14.13
CA GLN A 44 -4.99 9.17 -14.20
C GLN A 44 -3.46 9.05 -14.15
N PHE A 45 -2.73 10.06 -14.62
CA PHE A 45 -1.27 10.03 -14.62
C PHE A 45 -0.72 10.03 -13.19
N VAL A 46 -1.31 10.81 -12.28
CA VAL A 46 -0.87 10.84 -10.88
C VAL A 46 -1.16 9.50 -10.19
N GLY A 47 -2.34 8.91 -10.43
CA GLY A 47 -2.67 7.57 -9.96
C GLY A 47 -1.70 6.49 -10.46
N LEU A 48 -1.27 6.58 -11.73
CA LEU A 48 -0.25 5.69 -12.31
C LEU A 48 1.10 5.85 -11.60
N VAL A 49 1.54 7.09 -11.38
CA VAL A 49 2.80 7.39 -10.69
C VAL A 49 2.77 6.87 -9.25
N ALA A 50 1.69 7.14 -8.51
CA ALA A 50 1.51 6.68 -7.13
C ALA A 50 1.52 5.14 -7.04
N THR A 51 0.84 4.47 -7.96
CA THR A 51 0.84 3.00 -8.05
C THR A 51 2.24 2.46 -8.37
N SER A 52 2.95 3.11 -9.29
CA SER A 52 4.32 2.74 -9.67
C SER A 52 5.28 2.85 -8.48
N ILE A 53 5.16 3.90 -7.67
CA ILE A 53 5.94 4.08 -6.44
C ILE A 53 5.69 2.93 -5.46
N LEU A 54 4.43 2.54 -5.24
CA LEU A 54 4.09 1.42 -4.36
C LEU A 54 4.62 0.07 -4.89
N LEU A 55 4.58 -0.16 -6.20
CA LEU A 55 5.14 -1.37 -6.81
C LEU A 55 6.66 -1.44 -6.63
N VAL A 56 7.37 -0.32 -6.82
CA VAL A 56 8.81 -0.25 -6.57
C VAL A 56 9.11 -0.44 -5.08
N SER A 57 8.29 0.13 -4.19
CA SER A 57 8.40 -0.06 -2.74
C SER A 57 8.20 -1.53 -2.33
N SER A 58 7.30 -2.25 -2.99
CA SER A 58 7.11 -3.69 -2.77
C SER A 58 8.35 -4.49 -3.20
N LEU A 59 8.96 -4.11 -4.32
CA LEU A 59 10.21 -4.74 -4.78
C LEU A 59 11.37 -4.49 -3.80
N THR A 60 11.50 -3.29 -3.21
CA THR A 60 12.52 -3.02 -2.21
C THR A 60 12.29 -3.83 -0.93
N ALA A 61 11.04 -4.01 -0.50
CA ALA A 61 10.70 -4.86 0.64
C ALA A 61 11.09 -6.33 0.40
N TYR A 62 10.77 -6.87 -0.78
CA TYR A 62 11.18 -8.22 -1.18
C TYR A 62 12.71 -8.39 -1.19
N ARG A 63 13.44 -7.39 -1.68
CA ARG A 63 14.91 -7.39 -1.64
C ARG A 63 15.48 -7.34 -0.23
N ALA A 64 14.83 -6.62 0.70
CA ALA A 64 15.23 -6.63 2.10
C ALA A 64 15.12 -8.03 2.70
N GLU A 65 14.00 -8.71 2.46
CA GLU A 65 13.78 -10.10 2.90
C GLU A 65 14.86 -11.05 2.32
N GLY A 66 15.19 -10.89 1.03
CA GLY A 66 16.27 -11.64 0.41
C GLY A 66 17.65 -11.38 1.04
N ALA A 67 17.97 -10.12 1.37
CA ALA A 67 19.25 -9.75 1.98
C ALA A 67 19.42 -10.36 3.38
N ILE A 68 18.37 -10.31 4.20
CA ILE A 68 18.44 -10.89 5.55
C ILE A 68 18.51 -12.43 5.52
N ALA A 69 17.88 -13.07 4.53
CA ALA A 69 18.00 -14.51 4.30
C ALA A 69 19.45 -14.95 4.00
N HIS A 70 20.24 -14.08 3.36
CA HIS A 70 21.68 -14.29 3.11
C HIS A 70 22.59 -13.72 4.22
N ASN A 71 22.01 -13.35 5.37
CA ASN A 71 22.72 -12.74 6.51
C ASN A 71 23.40 -11.38 6.18
N ASP A 72 23.00 -10.72 5.09
CA ASP A 72 23.44 -9.38 4.70
C ASP A 72 22.62 -8.31 5.45
N ARG A 73 23.05 -8.03 6.68
CA ARG A 73 22.44 -7.00 7.55
C ARG A 73 22.49 -5.58 6.97
N PRO A 74 23.63 -5.08 6.43
CA PRO A 74 23.65 -3.74 5.86
C PRO A 74 22.76 -3.63 4.62
N GLY A 75 22.69 -4.67 3.78
CA GLY A 75 21.76 -4.74 2.66
C GLY A 75 20.30 -4.67 3.11
N PHE A 76 19.92 -5.47 4.12
CA PHE A 76 18.59 -5.44 4.72
C PHE A 76 18.18 -4.03 5.18
N LEU A 77 19.03 -3.37 5.98
CA LEU A 77 18.73 -2.02 6.50
C LEU A 77 18.55 -1.00 5.38
N ARG A 78 19.40 -1.02 4.35
CA ARG A 78 19.30 -0.10 3.21
C ARG A 78 17.99 -0.28 2.45
N PHE A 79 17.61 -1.52 2.16
CA PHE A 79 16.37 -1.79 1.43
C PHE A 79 15.13 -1.50 2.27
N THR A 80 15.14 -1.79 3.57
CA THR A 80 14.04 -1.44 4.48
C THR A 80 13.87 0.08 4.58
N LEU A 81 14.96 0.84 4.72
CA LEU A 81 14.89 2.31 4.73
C LEU A 81 14.38 2.87 3.40
N ALA A 82 14.80 2.28 2.27
CA ALA A 82 14.28 2.65 0.95
C ALA A 82 12.76 2.41 0.84
N THR A 83 12.26 1.25 1.30
CA THR A 83 10.83 0.94 1.37
C THR A 83 10.07 1.97 2.21
N ILE A 84 10.58 2.31 3.39
CA ILE A 84 9.96 3.32 4.26
C ILE A 84 9.94 4.69 3.57
N GLY A 85 11.05 5.09 2.94
CA GLY A 85 11.15 6.36 2.21
C GLY A 85 10.17 6.46 1.05
N LEU A 86 10.01 5.39 0.26
CA LEU A 86 9.03 5.33 -0.83
C LEU A 86 7.58 5.35 -0.31
N GLY A 87 7.30 4.68 0.80
CA GLY A 87 5.99 4.72 1.46
C GLY A 87 5.65 6.12 1.98
N LEU A 88 6.62 6.84 2.56
CA LEU A 88 6.43 8.23 2.98
C LEU A 88 6.21 9.17 1.78
N LEU A 89 6.97 8.98 0.69
CA LEU A 89 6.77 9.74 -0.54
C LEU A 89 5.36 9.54 -1.10
N PHE A 90 4.87 8.31 -1.11
CA PHE A 90 3.48 8.00 -1.50
C PHE A 90 2.47 8.71 -0.59
N LEU A 91 2.65 8.65 0.74
CA LEU A 91 1.74 9.29 1.70
C LEU A 91 1.67 10.81 1.50
N VAL A 92 2.83 11.45 1.29
CA VAL A 92 2.92 12.88 1.01
C VAL A 92 2.20 13.22 -0.31
N GLY A 93 2.40 12.42 -1.35
CA GLY A 93 1.71 12.59 -2.64
C GLY A 93 0.19 12.56 -2.50
N VAL A 94 -0.35 11.55 -1.80
CA VAL A 94 -1.80 11.43 -1.53
C VAL A 94 -2.30 12.60 -0.66
N GLY A 95 -1.52 13.04 0.33
CA GLY A 95 -1.87 14.18 1.17
C GLY A 95 -1.98 15.48 0.37
N PHE A 96 -1.08 15.71 -0.58
CA PHE A 96 -1.18 16.85 -1.50
C PHE A 96 -2.40 16.77 -2.42
N GLU A 97 -2.68 15.59 -3.01
CA GLU A 97 -3.88 15.40 -3.83
C GLU A 97 -5.15 15.70 -3.03
N TRP A 98 -5.23 15.24 -1.78
CA TRP A 98 -6.40 15.47 -0.96
C TRP A 98 -6.56 16.95 -0.56
N SER A 99 -5.44 17.63 -0.27
CA SER A 99 -5.44 19.08 -0.01
C SER A 99 -5.83 19.91 -1.23
N GLU A 100 -5.60 19.43 -2.44
CA GLU A 100 -6.02 20.12 -3.66
C GLU A 100 -7.49 19.82 -3.97
N ALA A 101 -7.89 18.56 -3.84
CA ALA A 101 -9.29 18.15 -3.97
C ALA A 101 -10.18 18.94 -3.00
N SER A 102 -9.78 19.10 -1.74
CA SER A 102 -10.57 19.83 -0.73
C SER A 102 -10.81 21.30 -1.06
N LYS A 103 -9.94 21.95 -1.86
CA LYS A 103 -10.15 23.33 -2.33
C LYS A 103 -11.14 23.42 -3.49
N HIS A 104 -11.33 22.32 -4.22
CA HIS A 104 -12.25 22.23 -5.37
C HIS A 104 -13.63 21.68 -4.97
N PHE A 105 -13.77 21.12 -3.77
CA PHE A 105 -15.05 20.81 -3.15
C PHE A 105 -15.72 22.10 -2.65
N PRO A 106 -17.05 22.29 -2.83
CA PRO A 106 -17.81 23.37 -2.19
C PRO A 106 -17.86 23.23 -0.66
#